data_AF-A0A1U9UUN1-F1
#
_entry.id   AF-A0A1U9UUN1-F1
#
_cell.length_a   1.000
_cell.length_b   1.000
_cell.length_c   1.000
_cell.angle_alpha   90.00
_cell.angle_beta   90.00
_cell.angle_gamma   90.00
#
_symmetry.space_group_name_H-M   'P 1'
#
loop_
_entity.id
_entity.type
_entity.pdbx_description
1 polymer ?
#
loop_
_entity_poly.entity_id
_entity_poly.type
_entity_poly.pdbx_seq_one_letter_code
_entity_poly.pdbx_strand_id
1 'polypeptide(L)'
;MFTIDKVTVSYDTEEDRLHLAVSDAQQQPLGLWLTRRLANQLIGVLLGELAESEAGQTDAHVRTAVQAWEQAAANAQLKPQTPVRSDAVLSNCLVTSVDVMHADGHVGLVFQLRESRPAALTLSHTALRQWLGIVHKLYGKAEWPCDGLWPDWMTGESNFVPSAIAAGTRH
;
A
#
# COMPACT_ATOMS: atom_id res chain seq x y z
N MET A 1 17.28 12.18 -10.01
CA MET A 1 16.23 11.35 -9.39
C MET A 1 16.78 10.78 -8.09
N PHE A 2 15.98 10.72 -7.02
CA PHE A 2 16.32 10.06 -5.76
C PHE A 2 15.75 8.63 -5.79
N THR A 3 16.58 7.60 -5.72
CA THR A 3 16.10 6.20 -5.76
C THR A 3 15.93 5.68 -4.34
N ILE A 4 14.70 5.36 -3.96
CA ILE A 4 14.31 4.92 -2.62
C ILE A 4 14.67 3.44 -2.46
N ASP A 5 15.45 3.13 -1.42
CA ASP A 5 15.79 1.78 -0.99
C ASP A 5 14.91 1.33 0.18
N LYS A 6 14.57 2.27 1.07
CA LYS A 6 13.74 2.01 2.25
C LYS A 6 12.72 3.10 2.44
N VAL A 7 11.51 2.71 2.86
CA VAL A 7 10.41 3.61 3.16
C VAL A 7 9.77 3.24 4.49
N THR A 8 9.45 4.24 5.29
CA THR A 8 8.60 4.14 6.49
C THR A 8 7.48 5.14 6.33
N VAL A 9 6.23 4.68 6.48
CA VAL A 9 5.05 5.54 6.40
C VAL A 9 4.47 5.77 7.80
N SER A 10 4.10 7.02 8.08
CA SER A 10 3.41 7.43 9.31
C SER A 10 2.29 8.41 8.97
N TYR A 11 1.38 8.59 9.92
CA TYR A 11 0.37 9.63 9.90
C TYR A 11 0.77 10.72 10.89
N ASP A 12 0.69 11.97 10.46
CA ASP A 12 0.91 13.15 11.28
C ASP A 12 -0.43 13.83 11.58
N THR A 13 -0.75 13.93 12.87
CA THR A 13 -2.02 14.46 13.36
C THR A 13 -2.10 15.99 13.29
N GLU A 14 -0.97 16.70 13.32
CA GLU A 14 -0.95 18.17 13.30
C GLU A 14 -1.13 18.68 11.87
N GLU A 15 -0.48 18.03 10.91
CA GLU A 15 -0.55 18.36 9.49
C GLU A 15 -1.76 17.73 8.77
N ASP A 16 -2.42 16.73 9.39
CA ASP A 16 -3.48 15.89 8.81
C ASP A 16 -3.03 15.25 7.48
N ARG A 17 -1.84 14.61 7.50
CA ARG A 17 -1.16 14.10 6.30
C ARG A 17 -0.40 12.80 6.56
N LEU A 18 -0.16 12.06 5.49
CA LEU A 18 0.79 10.96 5.52
C LEU A 18 2.20 11.49 5.30
N HIS A 19 3.14 11.00 6.11
CA HIS A 19 4.56 11.23 5.96
C HIS A 19 5.24 9.94 5.52
N LEU A 20 6.13 10.03 4.54
CA LEU A 20 7.01 8.93 4.13
C LEU A 20 8.45 9.36 4.43
N ALA A 21 9.03 8.76 5.45
CA ALA A 21 10.46 8.83 5.69
C ALA A 21 11.13 7.80 4.77
N VAL A 22 11.91 8.28 3.81
CA VAL A 22 12.59 7.45 2.82
C VAL A 22 14.10 7.58 2.94
N SER A 23 14.84 6.56 2.52
CA SER A 23 16.29 6.64 2.34
C SER A 23 16.74 5.98 1.03
N ASP A 24 17.82 6.48 0.45
CA ASP A 24 18.49 5.85 -0.68
C ASP A 24 19.49 4.77 -0.23
N ALA A 25 20.17 4.14 -1.20
CA ALA A 25 21.20 3.12 -0.96
C ALA A 25 22.37 3.65 -0.11
N GLN A 26 22.61 4.96 -0.12
CA GLN A 26 23.62 5.65 0.67
C GLN A 26 23.11 6.07 2.06
N GLN A 27 21.90 5.61 2.45
CA GLN A 27 21.23 5.93 3.71
C GLN A 27 21.01 7.45 3.90
N GLN A 28 20.92 8.21 2.80
CA GLN A 28 20.56 9.62 2.85
C GLN A 28 19.05 9.74 3.02
N PRO A 29 18.57 10.35 4.11
CA PRO A 29 17.15 10.34 4.39
C PRO A 29 16.45 11.56 3.76
N LEU A 30 15.21 11.37 3.35
CA LEU A 30 14.34 12.40 2.77
C LEU A 30 12.92 12.19 3.31
N GLY A 31 12.22 13.26 3.65
CA GLY A 31 10.81 13.19 4.08
C GLY A 31 9.89 13.59 2.94
N LEU A 32 8.84 12.81 2.69
CA LEU A 32 7.85 13.10 1.66
C LEU A 32 6.47 13.28 2.30
N TRP A 33 5.85 14.44 2.09
CA TRP A 33 4.48 14.70 2.53
C TRP A 33 3.47 14.33 1.44
N LEU A 34 2.53 13.46 1.77
CA LEU A 34 1.38 13.13 0.94
C LEU A 34 0.13 13.75 1.57
N THR A 35 -0.55 14.59 0.79
CA THR A 35 -1.88 15.07 1.16
C THR A 35 -2.88 13.92 1.14
N ARG A 36 -3.92 13.99 1.98
CA ARG A 36 -5.02 13.02 1.98
C ARG A 36 -5.61 12.79 0.59
N ARG A 37 -5.84 13.86 -0.17
CA ARG A 37 -6.38 13.77 -1.54
C ARG A 37 -5.47 12.94 -2.44
N LEU A 38 -4.16 13.21 -2.42
CA LEU A 38 -3.21 12.47 -3.25
C LEU A 38 -3.07 11.01 -2.80
N ALA A 39 -3.09 10.76 -1.49
CA ALA A 39 -3.08 9.41 -0.94
C ALA A 39 -4.31 8.61 -1.39
N ASN A 40 -5.52 9.18 -1.31
CA ASN A 40 -6.74 8.52 -1.79
C ASN A 40 -6.68 8.16 -3.27
N GLN A 41 -6.17 9.08 -4.10
CA GLN A 41 -6.01 8.83 -5.54
C GLN A 41 -5.00 7.72 -5.80
N LEU A 42 -3.85 7.76 -5.14
CA LEU A 42 -2.80 6.75 -5.29
C LEU A 42 -3.29 5.37 -4.84
N ILE A 43 -3.97 5.27 -3.70
CA ILE A 43 -4.53 4.01 -3.19
C ILE A 43 -5.52 3.41 -4.17
N GLY A 44 -6.42 4.22 -4.74
CA GLY A 44 -7.39 3.74 -5.73
C GLY A 44 -6.72 3.12 -6.95
N VAL A 45 -5.67 3.77 -7.48
CA VAL A 45 -4.87 3.24 -8.60
C VAL A 45 -4.20 1.92 -8.20
N LEU A 46 -3.51 1.90 -7.06
CA LEU A 46 -2.76 0.71 -6.59
C LEU A 46 -3.65 -0.51 -6.29
N LEU A 47 -4.87 -0.28 -5.78
CA LEU A 47 -5.84 -1.34 -5.57
C LEU A 47 -6.40 -1.88 -6.89
N GLY A 48 -6.59 -1.00 -7.89
CA GLY A 48 -6.95 -1.39 -9.24
C GLY A 48 -5.92 -2.32 -9.87
N GLU A 49 -4.64 -1.99 -9.76
CA GLU A 49 -3.53 -2.81 -10.27
C GLU A 49 -3.52 -4.22 -9.67
N LEU A 50 -3.69 -4.34 -8.34
CA LEU A 50 -3.77 -5.64 -7.68
C LEU A 50 -5.02 -6.42 -8.10
N ALA A 51 -6.13 -5.75 -8.41
CA ALA A 51 -7.36 -6.39 -8.87
C ALA A 51 -7.26 -6.91 -10.30
N GLU A 52 -6.51 -6.21 -11.17
CA GLU A 52 -6.28 -6.59 -12.57
C GLU A 52 -5.27 -7.74 -12.72
N SER A 53 -4.28 -7.86 -11.82
CA SER A 53 -3.32 -8.98 -11.86
C SER A 53 -3.99 -10.35 -11.75
N GLU A 54 -5.16 -10.41 -11.09
CA GLU A 54 -5.97 -11.63 -10.89
C GLU A 54 -7.17 -11.74 -11.85
N ALA A 55 -7.21 -10.94 -12.92
CA ALA A 55 -8.33 -10.90 -13.87
C ALA A 55 -8.54 -12.21 -14.66
N GLY A 56 -7.60 -13.16 -14.59
CA GLY A 56 -7.73 -14.49 -15.20
C GLY A 56 -8.80 -15.38 -14.57
N GLN A 57 -9.33 -15.02 -13.40
CA GLN A 57 -10.40 -15.74 -12.71
C GLN A 57 -11.78 -15.15 -13.05
N THR A 58 -12.70 -15.98 -13.55
CA THR A 58 -14.02 -15.51 -14.00
C THR A 58 -15.01 -15.29 -12.85
N ASP A 59 -14.84 -15.99 -11.73
CA ASP A 59 -15.72 -15.89 -10.57
C ASP A 59 -15.22 -14.83 -9.58
N ALA A 60 -16.07 -13.83 -9.29
CA ALA A 60 -15.76 -12.72 -8.41
C ALA A 60 -15.52 -13.17 -6.95
N HIS A 61 -16.20 -14.21 -6.48
CA HIS A 61 -16.04 -14.71 -5.11
C HIS A 61 -14.71 -15.45 -4.95
N VAL A 62 -14.33 -16.25 -5.95
CA VAL A 62 -13.01 -16.90 -6.01
C VAL A 62 -11.89 -15.86 -6.07
N ARG A 63 -12.05 -14.81 -6.89
CA ARG A 63 -11.11 -13.68 -6.94
C ARG A 63 -10.91 -13.03 -5.58
N THR A 64 -12.00 -12.68 -4.90
CA THR A 64 -11.94 -12.06 -3.57
C THR A 64 -11.23 -12.96 -2.56
N ALA A 65 -11.50 -14.27 -2.58
CA ALA A 65 -10.84 -15.23 -1.70
C ALA A 65 -9.32 -15.34 -1.95
N VAL A 66 -8.90 -15.38 -3.23
CA VAL A 66 -7.49 -15.38 -3.62
C VAL A 66 -6.80 -14.10 -3.15
N GLN A 67 -7.40 -12.93 -3.40
CA GLN A 67 -6.87 -11.63 -2.97
C GLN A 67 -6.69 -11.56 -1.44
N ALA A 68 -7.68 -12.03 -0.68
CA ALA A 68 -7.61 -12.06 0.77
C ALA A 68 -6.49 -12.99 1.28
N TRP A 69 -6.32 -14.16 0.64
CA TRP A 69 -5.21 -15.05 0.96
C TRP A 69 -3.87 -14.39 0.65
N GLU A 70 -3.68 -13.82 -0.53
CA GLU A 70 -2.42 -13.14 -0.87
C GLU A 70 -2.10 -11.99 0.07
N GLN A 71 -3.10 -11.21 0.50
CA GLN A 71 -2.94 -10.16 1.49
C GLN A 71 -2.51 -10.74 2.85
N ALA A 72 -3.14 -11.81 3.32
CA ALA A 72 -2.77 -12.47 4.56
C ALA A 72 -1.36 -13.06 4.50
N ALA A 73 -0.99 -13.70 3.39
CA ALA A 73 0.34 -14.25 3.16
C ALA A 73 1.41 -13.15 3.11
N ALA A 74 1.14 -12.03 2.45
CA ALA A 74 2.03 -10.88 2.41
C ALA A 74 2.25 -10.30 3.81
N ASN A 75 1.18 -10.10 4.59
CA ASN A 75 1.29 -9.59 5.97
C ASN A 75 2.05 -10.54 6.89
N ALA A 76 1.90 -11.86 6.74
CA ALA A 76 2.63 -12.85 7.53
C ALA A 76 4.15 -12.82 7.25
N GLN A 77 4.56 -12.39 6.05
CA GLN A 77 5.96 -12.25 5.67
C GLN A 77 6.58 -10.91 6.09
N LEU A 78 5.78 -9.97 6.60
CA LEU A 78 6.26 -8.65 7.01
C LEU A 78 7.17 -8.79 8.23
N LYS A 79 8.48 -8.66 8.02
CA LYS A 79 9.46 -8.61 9.11
C LYS A 79 9.51 -7.20 9.67
N PRO A 80 9.48 -7.00 11.00
CA PRO A 80 9.74 -5.71 11.60
C PRO A 80 11.10 -5.19 11.14
N GLN A 81 11.12 -4.06 10.43
CA GLN A 81 12.35 -3.38 10.05
C GLN A 81 12.54 -2.16 10.94
N THR A 82 13.78 -1.85 11.31
CA THR A 82 14.11 -0.60 12.01
C THR A 82 13.58 0.58 11.19
N PRO A 83 12.73 1.47 11.73
CA PRO A 83 12.23 2.62 10.99
C PRO A 83 13.36 3.47 10.40
N VAL A 84 13.10 4.14 9.26
CA VAL A 84 14.03 5.16 8.75
C VAL A 84 14.12 6.27 9.80
N ARG A 85 15.26 6.33 10.49
CA ARG A 85 15.70 7.31 11.51
C ARG A 85 14.62 8.27 12.00
N SER A 86 13.99 7.92 13.12
CA SER A 86 12.99 8.72 13.85
C SER A 86 13.50 10.08 14.36
N ASP A 87 14.82 10.27 14.43
CA ASP A 87 15.44 11.37 15.21
C ASP A 87 16.16 12.41 14.33
N ALA A 88 16.19 12.22 13.00
CA ALA A 88 16.84 13.14 12.08
C ALA A 88 15.85 14.20 11.59
N VAL A 89 16.25 15.48 11.59
CA VAL A 89 15.50 16.54 10.89
C VAL A 89 15.56 16.22 9.40
N LEU A 90 14.45 15.67 8.88
CA LEU A 90 14.33 15.34 7.47
C LEU A 90 14.08 16.60 6.66
N SER A 91 14.76 16.71 5.52
CA SER A 91 14.33 17.68 4.49
C SER A 91 12.99 17.19 3.96
N ASN A 92 11.92 17.87 4.36
CA ASN A 92 10.57 17.49 4.00
C ASN A 92 10.17 18.13 2.66
N CYS A 93 9.71 17.33 1.73
CA CYS A 93 9.24 17.76 0.42
C CYS A 93 7.77 17.41 0.24
N LEU A 94 6.98 18.37 -0.24
CA LEU A 94 5.59 18.10 -0.61
C LEU A 94 5.54 17.37 -1.95
N VAL A 95 4.87 16.22 -1.97
CA VAL A 95 4.56 15.50 -3.20
C VAL A 95 3.39 16.17 -3.91
N THR A 96 3.56 16.50 -5.18
CA THR A 96 2.55 17.16 -6.01
C THR A 96 1.78 16.20 -6.90
N SER A 97 2.43 15.12 -7.35
CA SER A 97 1.82 14.03 -8.11
C SER A 97 2.66 12.76 -7.96
N VAL A 98 2.06 11.62 -8.29
CA VAL A 98 2.74 10.33 -8.33
C VAL A 98 2.45 9.68 -9.67
N ASP A 99 3.51 9.42 -10.44
CA ASP A 99 3.40 8.63 -11.66
C ASP A 99 3.52 7.15 -11.28
N VAL A 100 2.59 6.33 -11.74
CA VAL A 100 2.55 4.88 -11.48
C VAL A 100 2.94 4.15 -12.76
N MET A 101 3.91 3.25 -12.64
CA MET A 101 4.42 2.44 -13.74
C MET A 101 4.18 0.97 -13.44
N HIS A 102 3.66 0.24 -14.42
CA HIS A 102 3.34 -1.17 -14.30
C HIS A 102 4.41 -2.02 -14.97
N ALA A 103 4.86 -3.04 -14.26
CA ALA A 103 5.77 -4.06 -14.76
C ALA A 103 5.37 -5.42 -14.19
N ASP A 104 5.73 -6.51 -14.87
CA ASP A 104 5.34 -7.85 -14.41
C ASP A 104 5.80 -8.12 -12.96
N GLY A 105 4.80 -8.27 -12.07
CA GLY A 105 4.99 -8.53 -10.64
C GLY A 105 5.49 -7.36 -9.79
N HIS A 106 5.64 -6.16 -10.38
CA HIS A 106 6.18 -4.97 -9.72
C HIS A 106 5.42 -3.69 -10.08
N VAL A 107 5.36 -2.77 -9.12
CA VAL A 107 4.82 -1.43 -9.33
C VAL A 107 5.90 -0.40 -9.04
N GLY A 108 6.16 0.45 -10.03
CA GLY A 108 7.04 1.62 -9.92
C GLY A 108 6.24 2.86 -9.55
N LEU A 109 6.72 3.62 -8.58
CA LEU A 109 6.15 4.88 -8.11
C LEU A 109 7.17 6.00 -8.27
N VAL A 110 6.83 7.05 -9.00
CA VAL A 110 7.66 8.26 -9.13
C VAL A 110 6.94 9.43 -8.49
N PHE A 111 7.41 9.84 -7.32
CA PHE A 111 6.91 10.98 -6.57
C PHE A 111 7.51 12.28 -7.13
N GLN A 112 6.65 13.12 -7.71
CA GLN A 112 7.02 14.47 -8.16
C GLN A 112 7.00 15.41 -6.96
N LEU A 113 8.10 16.15 -6.74
CA LEU A 113 8.29 16.98 -5.56
C LEU A 113 8.31 18.46 -5.96
N ARG A 114 7.64 19.33 -5.18
CA ARG A 114 7.47 20.76 -5.53
C ARG A 114 8.79 21.52 -5.71
N GLU A 115 9.80 21.22 -4.90
CA GLU A 115 11.05 21.99 -4.81
C GLU A 115 12.28 21.07 -4.76
N SER A 116 12.16 19.84 -5.25
CA SER A 116 13.23 18.85 -5.19
C SER A 116 13.20 17.92 -6.40
N ARG A 117 14.28 17.16 -6.59
CA ARG A 117 14.34 16.14 -7.63
C ARG A 117 13.31 15.03 -7.34
N PRO A 118 12.64 14.45 -8.36
CA PRO A 118 11.68 13.37 -8.15
C PRO A 118 12.30 12.19 -7.41
N ALA A 119 11.48 11.50 -6.61
CA ALA A 119 11.87 10.30 -5.88
C ALA A 119 11.19 9.07 -6.47
N ALA A 120 11.91 7.97 -6.67
CA ALA A 120 11.40 6.75 -7.28
C ALA A 120 11.47 5.57 -6.30
N LEU A 121 10.38 4.83 -6.17
CA LEU A 121 10.26 3.62 -5.36
C LEU A 121 9.74 2.49 -6.26
N THR A 122 10.33 1.30 -6.15
CA THR A 122 9.80 0.09 -6.81
C THR A 122 9.39 -0.92 -5.75
N LEU A 123 8.17 -1.43 -5.84
CA LEU A 123 7.62 -2.43 -4.93
C LEU A 123 7.26 -3.68 -5.72
N SER A 124 7.55 -4.86 -5.19
CA SER A 124 6.91 -6.09 -5.67
C SER A 124 5.43 -6.09 -5.27
N HIS A 125 4.58 -6.91 -5.91
CA HIS A 125 3.17 -7.02 -5.52
C HIS A 125 3.00 -7.42 -4.05
N THR A 126 3.86 -8.29 -3.53
CA THR A 126 3.87 -8.65 -2.10
C THR A 126 4.19 -7.44 -1.21
N ALA A 127 5.21 -6.66 -1.56
CA ALA A 127 5.58 -5.46 -0.80
C ALA A 127 4.50 -4.37 -0.89
N LEU A 128 3.85 -4.25 -2.05
CA LEU A 128 2.71 -3.35 -2.26
C LEU A 128 1.52 -3.72 -1.37
N ARG A 129 1.16 -5.01 -1.32
CA ARG A 129 0.12 -5.54 -0.42
C ARG A 129 0.40 -5.22 1.06
N GLN A 130 1.64 -5.44 1.50
CA GLN A 130 2.09 -5.07 2.85
C GLN A 130 1.98 -3.56 3.10
N TRP A 131 2.43 -2.74 2.15
CA TRP A 131 2.38 -1.29 2.25
C TRP A 131 0.94 -0.79 2.35
N LEU A 132 0.03 -1.28 1.50
CA LEU A 132 -1.40 -0.96 1.58
C LEU A 132 -2.01 -1.37 2.92
N GLY A 133 -1.63 -2.53 3.47
CA GLY A 133 -2.07 -2.96 4.80
C GLY A 133 -1.61 -2.03 5.93
N ILE A 134 -0.39 -1.47 5.83
CA ILE A 134 0.10 -0.46 6.78
C ILE A 134 -0.68 0.85 6.61
N VAL A 135 -0.84 1.32 5.38
CA VAL A 135 -1.56 2.57 5.09
C VAL A 135 -3.02 2.48 5.53
N HIS A 136 -3.69 1.36 5.34
CA HIS A 136 -5.05 1.14 5.84
C HIS A 136 -5.16 1.32 7.37
N LYS A 137 -4.20 0.77 8.12
CA LYS A 137 -4.14 0.96 9.59
C LYS A 137 -3.94 2.43 9.95
N LEU A 138 -3.16 3.18 9.16
CA LEU A 138 -2.96 4.61 9.36
C LEU A 138 -4.22 5.43 9.04
N TYR A 139 -4.99 5.04 8.02
CA TYR A 139 -6.30 5.64 7.72
C TYR A 139 -7.26 5.49 8.89
N GLY A 140 -7.30 4.29 9.51
CA GLY A 140 -8.10 4.07 10.72
C GLY A 140 -7.66 4.96 11.90
N LYS A 141 -6.35 5.16 12.09
CA LYS A 141 -5.82 6.08 13.12
C LYS A 141 -6.10 7.55 12.82
N ALA A 142 -6.17 7.91 11.54
CA ALA A 142 -6.48 9.25 11.09
C ALA A 142 -7.98 9.57 11.10
N GLU A 143 -8.84 8.58 11.40
CA GLU A 143 -10.30 8.70 11.32
C GLU A 143 -10.77 9.17 9.93
N TRP A 144 -9.98 8.87 8.89
CA TRP A 144 -10.33 9.24 7.53
C TRP A 144 -11.39 8.27 6.99
N PRO A 145 -12.34 8.75 6.16
CA PRO A 145 -13.35 7.88 5.56
C PRO A 145 -12.71 6.75 4.76
N CYS A 146 -13.00 5.52 5.16
CA CYS A 146 -12.56 4.30 4.47
C CYS A 146 -13.62 3.76 3.50
N ASP A 147 -14.87 4.20 3.63
CA ASP A 147 -16.01 3.68 2.89
C ASP A 147 -15.82 3.82 1.37
N GLY A 148 -15.94 2.71 0.66
CA GLY A 148 -15.85 2.64 -0.80
C GLY A 148 -14.45 2.79 -1.40
N LEU A 149 -13.42 3.12 -0.61
CA LEU A 149 -12.03 3.16 -1.06
C LEU A 149 -11.33 1.81 -0.92
N TRP A 150 -11.58 1.12 0.20
CA TRP A 150 -10.89 -0.12 0.54
C TRP A 150 -11.78 -1.33 0.28
N PRO A 151 -11.32 -2.32 -0.51
CA PRO A 151 -12.10 -3.52 -0.77
C PRO A 151 -12.07 -4.50 0.41
N ASP A 152 -13.13 -5.29 0.55
CA ASP A 152 -13.34 -6.25 1.65
C ASP A 152 -12.17 -7.24 1.84
N TRP A 153 -11.54 -7.66 0.75
CA TRP A 153 -10.39 -8.58 0.80
C TRP A 153 -9.16 -7.97 1.48
N MET A 154 -9.07 -6.64 1.56
CA MET A 154 -7.94 -5.93 2.16
C MET A 154 -8.15 -5.71 3.67
N THR A 155 -9.40 -5.48 4.10
CA THR A 155 -9.75 -5.22 5.50
C THR A 155 -9.80 -6.49 6.36
N GLY A 156 -9.84 -7.67 5.72
CA GLY A 156 -10.02 -8.94 6.42
C GLY A 156 -11.45 -9.18 6.88
N GLU A 157 -12.37 -8.25 6.60
CA GLU A 157 -13.82 -8.44 6.72
C GLU A 157 -14.34 -9.17 5.49
N SER A 158 -13.70 -10.29 5.13
CA SER A 158 -14.38 -11.25 4.29
C SER A 158 -15.56 -11.74 5.13
N ASN A 159 -16.77 -11.31 4.78
CA ASN A 159 -18.01 -11.83 5.34
C ASN A 159 -18.14 -13.28 4.83
N PHE A 160 -17.26 -14.13 5.35
CA PHE A 160 -17.18 -15.55 5.08
C PHE A 160 -18.35 -16.16 5.83
N VAL A 161 -19.46 -16.33 5.13
CA VAL A 161 -20.45 -17.32 5.51
C VAL A 161 -19.89 -18.65 5.02
N PRO A 162 -19.42 -19.56 5.91
CA PRO A 162 -19.03 -20.89 5.48
C PRO A 162 -20.31 -21.60 5.04
N SER A 163 -20.57 -21.67 3.73
CA SER A 163 -21.63 -22.55 3.24
C SER A 163 -21.10 -23.97 3.25
N ALA A 164 -21.81 -24.84 3.96
CA ALA A 164 -21.45 -26.23 4.18
C ALA A 164 -21.13 -26.97 2.87
N ILE A 165 -19.97 -27.61 2.81
CA ILE A 165 -19.73 -28.68 1.85
C ILE A 165 -20.51 -29.89 2.37
N ALA A 166 -21.68 -30.15 1.77
CA ALA A 166 -22.38 -31.41 1.96
C ALA A 166 -21.49 -32.53 1.41
N ALA A 167 -20.99 -33.39 2.31
CA ALA A 167 -20.40 -34.66 1.91
C ALA A 167 -21.51 -35.52 1.30
N GLY A 168 -21.55 -35.57 -0.03
CA GLY A 168 -22.47 -36.41 -0.77
C GLY A 168 -22.28 -37.87 -0.38
N THR A 169 -23.34 -38.46 0.17
CA THR A 169 -23.51 -39.90 0.33
C THR A 169 -23.39 -40.56 -1.04
N ARG A 170 -22.48 -41.53 -1.20
CA ARG A 170 -22.57 -42.53 -2.26
C ARG A 170 -22.87 -43.88 -1.62
N HIS A 171 -24.00 -44.43 -2.05
CA HIS A 171 -24.42 -45.82 -1.85
C HIS A 171 -23.41 -46.81 -2.45
#